data_AF-A0A1H5A0D9-F1
#
_entry.id   AF-A0A1H5A0D9-F1
#
_cell.length_a   1.000
_cell.length_b   1.000
_cell.length_c   1.000
_cell.angle_alpha   90.00
_cell.angle_beta   90.00
_cell.angle_gamma   90.00
#
_symmetry.space_group_name_H-M   'P 1'
#
loop_
_entity.id
_entity.type
_entity.pdbx_description
1 polymer ?
#
loop_
_entity_poly.entity_id
_entity_poly.type
_entity_poly.pdbx_seq_one_letter_code
_entity_poly.pdbx_strand_id
1 'polypeptide(L)'
;MSNLQQGQRVSIASLAPSNKISVAITLSSPHTIDLACFGIDAQGKMSDDRYMVFFNQPVSPCGAIRQVGHAEFSMDLSAVPASIDKLVLTASIDGAGAMRDIKPSFFTVQEGGSVKATCNFGGETFAAEKAIMLAEVYRKNGEWRLNIVLQGFNDGLDALVRHFGGEVAEENPAPAPQPASGKISLEKKVAEKAPALISLAKTAQISLEKAKLTDVVARVALVLDASGSMSGQYRAGHVQEVVNRMLPLALHFDDDADFGERDRAFR
;
A
#
# COMPACT_ATOMS: atom_id res chain seq x y z
N MET A 1 11.23 -19.08 22.31
CA MET A 1 11.28 -17.84 21.52
C MET A 1 12.72 -17.63 21.08
N SER A 2 12.96 -17.58 19.77
CA SER A 2 14.31 -17.47 19.20
C SER A 2 14.65 -16.02 18.88
N ASN A 3 15.86 -15.56 19.21
CA ASN A 3 16.37 -14.27 18.77
C ASN A 3 17.13 -14.47 17.45
N LEU A 4 16.69 -13.82 16.39
CA LEU A 4 17.25 -13.96 15.04
C LEU A 4 18.05 -12.72 14.65
N GLN A 5 19.17 -12.93 13.97
CA GLN A 5 20.08 -11.87 13.53
C GLN A 5 20.23 -11.86 12.01
N GLN A 6 20.78 -10.76 11.48
CA GLN A 6 21.06 -10.60 10.06
C GLN A 6 21.81 -11.80 9.46
N GLY A 7 21.38 -12.26 8.29
CA GLY A 7 21.94 -13.42 7.58
C GLY A 7 21.49 -14.79 8.11
N GLN A 8 20.79 -14.84 9.24
CA GLN A 8 20.31 -16.10 9.81
C GLN A 8 19.14 -16.66 8.99
N ARG A 9 19.18 -17.99 8.78
CA ARG A 9 18.16 -18.74 8.05
C ARG A 9 17.56 -19.83 8.93
N VAL A 10 16.24 -19.86 9.04
CA VAL A 10 15.52 -20.85 9.86
C VAL A 10 14.36 -21.47 9.08
N SER A 11 14.00 -22.71 9.39
CA SER A 11 12.83 -23.35 8.80
C SER A 11 11.56 -22.79 9.42
N ILE A 12 10.55 -22.44 8.61
CA ILE A 12 9.25 -21.99 9.14
C ILE A 12 8.60 -23.11 9.94
N ALA A 13 8.69 -24.37 9.51
CA ALA A 13 8.11 -25.50 10.23
C ALA A 13 8.65 -25.63 11.68
N SER A 14 9.88 -25.19 11.93
CA SER A 14 10.46 -25.17 13.29
C SER A 14 9.92 -24.06 14.18
N LEU A 15 9.41 -22.97 13.59
CA LEU A 15 8.83 -21.83 14.30
C LEU A 15 7.29 -21.95 14.41
N ALA A 16 6.66 -22.33 13.31
CA ALA A 16 5.22 -22.36 13.10
C ALA A 16 4.83 -23.60 12.26
N PRO A 17 4.59 -24.76 12.90
CA PRO A 17 4.27 -26.01 12.22
C PRO A 17 3.02 -25.94 11.34
N SER A 18 2.10 -25.01 11.60
CA SER A 18 0.88 -24.84 10.81
C SER A 18 1.11 -24.14 9.46
N ASN A 19 2.32 -23.64 9.19
CA ASN A 19 2.64 -22.75 8.06
C ASN A 19 1.81 -21.44 8.03
N LYS A 20 1.08 -21.14 9.12
CA LYS A 20 0.37 -19.87 9.30
C LYS A 20 1.18 -19.01 10.24
N ILE A 21 1.74 -17.94 9.72
CA ILE A 21 2.55 -17.00 10.49
C ILE A 21 1.92 -15.62 10.45
N SER A 22 2.21 -14.84 11.49
CA SER A 22 2.07 -13.40 11.43
C SER A 22 3.42 -12.74 11.65
N VAL A 23 3.74 -11.73 10.86
CA VAL A 23 4.95 -10.92 11.04
C VAL A 23 4.55 -9.52 11.46
N ALA A 24 4.70 -9.22 12.76
CA ALA A 24 4.40 -7.91 13.33
C ALA A 24 5.68 -7.11 13.48
N ILE A 25 5.68 -5.89 12.96
CA ILE A 25 6.83 -5.00 12.83
C ILE A 25 6.60 -3.78 13.73
N THR A 26 7.53 -3.52 14.64
CA THR A 26 7.55 -2.31 15.47
C THR A 26 8.71 -1.45 15.00
N LEU A 27 8.40 -0.39 14.26
CA LEU A 27 9.37 0.57 13.75
C LEU A 27 9.18 1.91 14.46
N SER A 28 10.25 2.38 15.11
CA SER A 28 10.29 3.69 15.77
C SER A 28 11.12 4.63 14.92
N SER A 29 10.50 5.62 14.31
CA SER A 29 11.15 6.53 13.35
C SER A 29 10.59 7.94 13.49
N PRO A 30 11.41 8.99 13.28
CA PRO A 30 10.91 10.35 13.09
C PRO A 30 10.22 10.54 11.73
N HIS A 31 10.38 9.60 10.81
CA HIS A 31 9.84 9.63 9.45
C HIS A 31 8.63 8.71 9.30
N THR A 32 7.75 9.03 8.35
CA THR A 32 6.69 8.12 7.91
C THR A 32 7.32 6.94 7.17
N ILE A 33 6.96 5.72 7.60
CA ILE A 33 7.45 4.49 6.99
C ILE A 33 6.27 3.67 6.49
N ASP A 34 6.33 3.33 5.21
CA ASP A 34 5.42 2.39 4.57
C ASP A 34 6.00 0.98 4.59
N LEU A 35 5.12 0.01 4.83
CA LEU A 35 5.44 -1.40 4.85
C LEU A 35 4.78 -2.09 3.66
N ALA A 36 5.54 -2.98 3.01
CA ALA A 36 5.06 -3.78 1.91
C ALA A 36 5.60 -5.22 1.98
N CYS A 37 4.86 -6.13 1.36
CA CYS A 37 5.25 -7.51 1.13
C CYS A 37 5.19 -7.81 -0.36
N PHE A 38 6.31 -8.19 -0.97
CA PHE A 38 6.39 -8.53 -2.39
C PHE A 38 6.37 -10.04 -2.58
N GLY A 39 5.44 -10.55 -3.39
CA GLY A 39 5.52 -11.90 -3.95
C GLY A 39 6.43 -11.94 -5.17
N ILE A 40 7.43 -12.82 -5.13
CA ILE A 40 8.51 -12.94 -6.10
C ILE A 40 8.54 -14.38 -6.63
N ASP A 41 8.68 -14.52 -7.94
CA ASP A 41 8.77 -15.81 -8.63
C ASP A 41 10.16 -16.45 -8.56
N ALA A 42 10.28 -17.64 -9.15
CA ALA A 42 11.53 -18.39 -9.24
C ALA A 42 12.67 -17.66 -9.97
N GLN A 43 12.35 -16.68 -10.82
CA GLN A 43 13.32 -15.85 -11.54
C GLN A 43 13.78 -14.64 -10.73
N GLY A 44 13.24 -14.46 -9.52
CA GLY A 44 13.54 -13.31 -8.67
C GLY A 44 12.80 -12.05 -9.12
N LYS A 45 11.68 -12.19 -9.84
CA LYS A 45 10.89 -11.09 -10.38
C LYS A 45 9.47 -11.04 -9.82
N MET A 46 8.89 -9.85 -9.84
CA MET A 46 7.48 -9.63 -9.54
C MET A 46 6.68 -9.84 -10.83
N SER A 47 6.37 -11.09 -11.15
CA SER A 47 5.59 -11.45 -12.34
C SER A 47 4.10 -11.14 -12.23
N ASP A 48 3.60 -10.89 -11.01
CA ASP A 48 2.22 -10.47 -10.75
C ASP A 48 2.24 -9.36 -9.68
N ASP A 49 2.05 -8.11 -10.11
CA ASP A 49 2.05 -6.91 -9.27
C ASP A 49 0.96 -6.94 -8.18
N ARG A 50 -0.09 -7.74 -8.37
CA ARG A 50 -1.14 -7.95 -7.36
C ARG A 50 -0.62 -8.68 -6.12
N TYR A 51 0.56 -9.31 -6.20
CA TYR A 51 1.24 -9.89 -5.04
C TYR A 51 2.15 -8.89 -4.30
N MET A 52 2.12 -7.61 -4.66
CA MET A 52 2.60 -6.54 -3.79
C MET A 52 1.50 -6.17 -2.78
N VAL A 53 1.61 -6.65 -1.55
CA VAL A 53 0.65 -6.37 -0.47
C VAL A 53 1.14 -5.19 0.37
N PHE A 54 0.32 -4.15 0.46
CA PHE A 54 0.60 -2.90 1.19
C PHE A 54 -0.73 -2.21 1.52
N PHE A 55 -0.71 -1.03 2.16
CA PHE A 55 -1.92 -0.46 2.78
C PHE A 55 -3.08 -0.23 1.80
N ASN A 56 -2.81 0.05 0.53
CA ASN A 56 -3.83 0.26 -0.52
C ASN A 56 -4.22 -1.04 -1.25
N GLN A 57 -3.45 -2.11 -1.08
CA GLN A 57 -3.73 -3.46 -1.57
C GLN A 57 -3.46 -4.46 -0.43
N PRO A 58 -4.29 -4.46 0.63
CA PRO A 58 -3.94 -5.13 1.88
C PRO A 58 -4.10 -6.66 1.83
N VAL A 59 -4.48 -7.25 0.69
CA VAL A 59 -4.71 -8.68 0.53
C VAL A 59 -4.20 -9.14 -0.83
N SER A 60 -3.48 -10.27 -0.87
CA SER A 60 -3.08 -10.91 -2.13
C SER A 60 -4.29 -11.57 -2.84
N PRO A 61 -4.22 -11.84 -4.16
CA PRO A 61 -5.36 -12.40 -4.92
C PRO A 61 -5.91 -13.71 -4.37
N CYS A 62 -5.04 -14.56 -3.83
CA CYS A 62 -5.41 -15.84 -3.22
C CYS A 62 -5.80 -15.73 -1.73
N GLY A 63 -5.69 -14.54 -1.12
CA GLY A 63 -5.93 -14.33 0.30
C GLY A 63 -4.84 -14.87 1.23
N ALA A 64 -3.76 -15.45 0.68
CA ALA A 64 -2.69 -16.07 1.44
C ALA A 64 -1.84 -15.04 2.22
N ILE A 65 -1.83 -13.78 1.81
CA ILE A 65 -1.07 -12.70 2.45
C ILE A 65 -2.05 -11.57 2.72
N ARG A 66 -2.04 -11.06 3.94
CA ARG A 66 -2.89 -9.96 4.37
C ARG A 66 -2.12 -9.01 5.27
N GLN A 67 -2.13 -7.72 4.95
CA GLN A 67 -1.72 -6.70 5.89
C GLN A 67 -2.84 -6.46 6.90
N VAL A 68 -2.52 -6.54 8.19
CA VAL A 68 -3.40 -6.31 9.32
C VAL A 68 -2.97 -5.02 10.00
N GLY A 69 -3.86 -4.03 10.03
CA GLY A 69 -3.50 -2.67 10.45
C GLY A 69 -2.39 -2.09 9.56
N HIS A 70 -1.44 -1.37 10.16
CA HIS A 70 -0.35 -0.73 9.43
C HIS A 70 0.97 -1.51 9.47
N ALA A 71 1.14 -2.43 10.43
CA ALA A 71 2.46 -2.96 10.75
C ALA A 71 2.52 -4.48 10.95
N GLU A 72 1.52 -5.22 10.49
CA GLU A 72 1.48 -6.67 10.62
C GLU A 72 1.11 -7.32 9.29
N PHE A 73 1.76 -8.43 8.95
CA PHE A 73 1.42 -9.26 7.80
C PHE A 73 1.07 -10.68 8.25
N SER A 74 -0.19 -11.06 8.07
CA SER A 74 -0.66 -12.43 8.22
C SER A 74 -0.41 -13.22 6.93
N MET A 75 0.17 -14.41 7.06
CA MET A 75 0.55 -15.26 5.92
C MET A 75 0.13 -16.71 6.16
N ASP A 76 -0.66 -17.27 5.25
CA ASP A 76 -0.92 -18.70 5.12
C ASP A 76 -0.04 -19.25 4.00
N LEU A 77 1.15 -19.74 4.36
CA LEU A 77 2.17 -20.14 3.38
C LEU A 77 1.78 -21.40 2.60
N SER A 78 0.78 -22.15 3.08
CA SER A 78 0.21 -23.30 2.37
C SER A 78 -0.75 -22.87 1.25
N ALA A 79 -1.30 -21.66 1.31
CA ALA A 79 -2.19 -21.10 0.29
C ALA A 79 -1.46 -20.28 -0.78
N VAL A 80 -0.16 -20.02 -0.61
CA VAL A 80 0.66 -19.29 -1.59
C VAL A 80 0.83 -20.13 -2.86
N PRO A 81 0.45 -19.61 -4.05
CA PRO A 81 0.56 -20.36 -5.31
C PRO A 81 1.98 -20.75 -5.64
N ALA A 82 2.13 -21.82 -6.44
CA ALA A 82 3.44 -22.29 -6.90
C ALA A 82 4.17 -21.31 -7.83
N SER A 83 3.50 -20.28 -8.35
CA SER A 83 4.14 -19.21 -9.13
C SER A 83 4.93 -18.22 -8.25
N ILE A 84 4.75 -18.25 -6.93
CA ILE A 84 5.44 -17.37 -5.98
C ILE A 84 6.37 -18.23 -5.10
N ASP A 85 7.67 -18.03 -5.27
CA ASP A 85 8.72 -18.79 -4.57
C ASP A 85 9.24 -18.06 -3.33
N LYS A 86 9.06 -16.73 -3.29
CA LYS A 86 9.59 -15.89 -2.22
C LYS A 86 8.62 -14.75 -1.90
N LEU A 87 8.48 -14.46 -0.61
CA LEU A 87 7.82 -13.29 -0.06
C LEU A 87 8.88 -12.39 0.58
N VAL A 88 8.94 -11.12 0.20
CA VAL A 88 9.93 -10.17 0.70
C VAL A 88 9.23 -9.08 1.52
N LEU A 89 9.60 -8.95 2.79
CA LEU A 89 9.10 -7.89 3.67
C LEU A 89 10.01 -6.68 3.59
N THR A 90 9.43 -5.52 3.33
CA THR A 90 10.16 -4.27 3.13
C THR A 90 9.57 -3.13 3.93
N ALA A 91 10.42 -2.17 4.24
CA ALA A 91 10.03 -0.87 4.77
C ALA A 91 10.64 0.24 3.93
N SER A 92 9.90 1.31 3.66
CA SER A 92 10.39 2.48 2.90
C SER A 92 9.93 3.77 3.54
N ILE A 93 10.80 4.78 3.56
CA ILE A 93 10.46 6.13 4.01
C ILE A 93 9.69 6.84 2.90
N ASP A 94 8.54 7.43 3.24
CA ASP A 94 7.83 8.36 2.37
C ASP A 94 8.44 9.77 2.51
N GLY A 95 9.01 10.28 1.43
CA GLY A 95 9.61 11.62 1.37
C GLY A 95 11.10 11.71 1.72
N ALA A 96 11.43 12.67 2.59
CA ALA A 96 12.81 12.98 2.99
C ALA A 96 13.20 12.23 4.26
N GLY A 97 14.45 11.79 4.33
CA GLY A 97 14.99 11.04 5.46
C GLY A 97 15.85 9.86 5.01
N ALA A 98 16.47 9.19 5.98
CA ALA A 98 17.25 7.99 5.75
C ALA A 98 16.99 6.95 6.85
N MET A 99 17.18 5.68 6.51
CA MET A 99 16.96 4.55 7.42
C MET A 99 17.95 4.52 8.58
N ARG A 100 19.08 5.24 8.50
CA ARG A 100 19.94 5.50 9.69
C ARG A 100 19.24 6.27 10.81
N ASP A 101 18.16 6.98 10.52
CA ASP A 101 17.47 7.84 11.48
C ASP A 101 16.45 7.05 12.33
N ILE A 102 16.19 5.77 12.01
CA ILE A 102 15.29 4.94 12.80
C ILE A 102 15.92 4.62 14.16
N LYS A 103 15.08 4.60 15.18
CA LYS A 103 15.44 4.19 16.54
C LYS A 103 15.42 2.66 16.66
N PRO A 104 15.92 2.09 17.77
CA PRO A 104 15.81 0.66 18.03
C PRO A 104 14.39 0.15 17.78
N SER A 105 14.30 -0.82 16.88
CA SER A 105 13.10 -1.37 16.28
C SER A 105 13.22 -2.89 16.25
N PHE A 106 12.10 -3.58 16.02
CA PHE A 106 12.12 -5.03 15.95
C PHE A 106 10.94 -5.55 15.13
N PHE A 107 11.06 -6.77 14.64
CA PHE A 107 9.90 -7.52 14.16
C PHE A 107 9.83 -8.88 14.85
N THR A 108 8.60 -9.41 14.91
CA THR A 108 8.30 -10.71 15.52
C THR A 108 7.64 -11.62 14.50
N VAL A 109 7.97 -12.90 14.57
CA VAL A 109 7.24 -13.97 13.86
C VAL A 109 6.40 -14.69 14.89
N GLN A 110 5.09 -14.76 14.63
CA GLN A 110 4.09 -15.28 15.54
C GLN A 110 3.28 -16.40 14.90
N GLU A 111 2.75 -17.29 15.73
CA GLU A 111 1.75 -18.30 15.33
C GLU A 111 0.70 -18.37 16.43
N GLY A 112 -0.58 -18.23 16.07
CA GLY A 112 -1.69 -18.24 17.03
C GLY A 112 -1.55 -17.19 18.15
N GLY A 113 -0.99 -16.02 17.84
CA GLY A 113 -0.73 -14.93 18.80
C GLY A 113 0.49 -15.14 19.72
N SER A 114 1.19 -16.28 19.61
CA SER A 114 2.41 -16.53 20.39
C SER A 114 3.65 -16.13 19.60
N VAL A 115 4.54 -15.33 20.20
CA VAL A 115 5.83 -14.95 19.59
C VAL A 115 6.78 -16.15 19.56
N LYS A 116 7.17 -16.55 18.34
CA LYS A 116 8.08 -17.68 18.09
C LYS A 116 9.51 -17.20 17.87
N ALA A 117 9.66 -16.10 17.15
CA ALA A 117 10.96 -15.47 16.91
C ALA A 117 10.87 -13.95 16.96
N THR A 118 11.99 -13.30 17.25
CA THR A 118 12.16 -11.85 17.26
C THR A 118 13.47 -11.49 16.58
N CYS A 119 13.49 -10.43 15.79
CA CYS A 119 14.70 -9.84 15.24
C CYS A 119 14.74 -8.36 15.62
N ASN A 120 15.82 -7.93 16.26
CA ASN A 120 16.05 -6.53 16.62
C ASN A 120 16.95 -5.88 15.58
N PHE A 121 16.67 -4.63 15.26
CA PHE A 121 17.45 -3.82 14.32
C PHE A 121 17.28 -2.34 14.66
N GLY A 122 18.12 -1.48 14.09
CA GLY A 122 18.06 -0.05 14.32
C GLY A 122 18.82 0.72 13.26
N GLY A 123 18.83 2.05 13.38
CA GLY A 123 19.50 2.93 12.42
C GLY A 123 20.99 2.63 12.27
N GLU A 124 21.64 2.07 13.29
CA GLU A 124 23.02 1.61 13.24
C GLU A 124 23.27 0.47 12.24
N THR A 125 22.21 -0.21 11.80
CA THR A 125 22.29 -1.27 10.77
C THR A 125 22.35 -0.68 9.35
N PHE A 126 21.99 0.60 9.19
CA PHE A 126 21.77 1.24 7.90
C PHE A 126 22.58 2.54 7.75
N ALA A 127 22.59 3.07 6.54
CA ALA A 127 23.26 4.30 6.14
C ALA A 127 22.25 5.28 5.49
N ALA A 128 22.50 5.73 4.25
CA ALA A 128 21.69 6.76 3.59
C ALA A 128 20.40 6.22 2.95
N GLU A 129 20.13 4.93 3.08
CA GLU A 129 19.10 4.26 2.30
C GLU A 129 17.70 4.75 2.68
N LYS A 130 16.81 4.80 1.70
CA LYS A 130 15.40 5.18 1.91
C LYS A 130 14.47 3.98 2.05
N ALA A 131 14.91 2.79 1.68
CA ALA A 131 14.16 1.56 1.88
C ALA A 131 15.06 0.43 2.41
N ILE A 132 14.45 -0.56 3.06
CA ILE A 132 15.12 -1.74 3.60
C ILE A 132 14.31 -3.01 3.29
N MET A 133 15.01 -4.08 2.99
CA MET A 133 14.50 -5.46 3.03
C MET A 133 14.73 -6.02 4.43
N LEU A 134 13.65 -6.26 5.17
CA LEU A 134 13.70 -6.77 6.54
C LEU A 134 14.01 -8.26 6.55
N ALA A 135 13.19 -9.04 5.84
CA ALA A 135 13.27 -10.48 5.80
C ALA A 135 12.66 -11.04 4.52
N GLU A 136 13.05 -12.27 4.19
CA GLU A 136 12.47 -13.04 3.10
C GLU A 136 11.93 -14.36 3.62
N VAL A 137 10.71 -14.72 3.24
CA VAL A 137 10.15 -16.05 3.42
C VAL A 137 10.18 -16.73 2.07
N TYR A 138 10.98 -17.77 1.90
CA TYR A 138 11.24 -18.40 0.60
C TYR A 138 11.10 -19.92 0.67
N ARG A 139 10.74 -20.52 -0.46
CA ARG A 139 10.63 -21.97 -0.59
C ARG A 139 11.98 -22.54 -1.03
N LYS A 140 12.44 -23.61 -0.36
CA LYS A 140 13.62 -24.38 -0.75
C LYS A 140 13.37 -25.85 -0.46
N ASN A 141 13.53 -26.70 -1.48
CA ASN A 141 13.28 -28.15 -1.40
C ASN A 141 11.87 -28.49 -0.88
N GLY A 142 10.85 -27.71 -1.27
CA GLY A 142 9.47 -27.91 -0.83
C GLY A 142 9.14 -27.37 0.57
N GLU A 143 10.13 -26.85 1.32
CA GLU A 143 9.92 -26.27 2.64
C GLU A 143 10.04 -24.74 2.63
N TRP A 144 9.21 -24.08 3.42
CA TRP A 144 9.32 -22.64 3.67
C TRP A 144 10.41 -22.33 4.69
N ARG A 145 11.21 -21.32 4.41
CA ARG A 145 12.31 -20.85 5.23
C ARG A 145 12.25 -19.34 5.39
N LEU A 146 12.65 -18.85 6.54
CA LEU A 146 12.85 -17.44 6.83
C LEU A 146 14.33 -17.09 6.71
N ASN A 147 14.66 -15.99 6.03
CA ASN A 147 15.97 -15.38 5.98
C ASN A 147 15.88 -13.95 6.52
N ILE A 148 16.71 -13.60 7.50
CA ILE A 148 16.81 -12.23 8.00
C ILE A 148 17.79 -11.47 7.12
N VAL A 149 17.36 -10.39 6.48
CA VAL A 149 18.15 -9.70 5.45
C VAL A 149 18.75 -8.40 5.96
N LEU A 150 17.91 -7.50 6.48
CA LEU A 150 18.28 -6.14 6.91
C LEU A 150 19.21 -5.44 5.91
N GLN A 151 18.81 -5.38 4.64
CA GLN A 151 19.58 -4.76 3.56
C GLN A 151 18.93 -3.45 3.12
N GLY A 152 19.72 -2.38 2.99
CA GLY A 152 19.25 -1.07 2.52
C GLY A 152 19.23 -0.92 0.99
N PHE A 153 18.37 -0.02 0.52
CA PHE A 153 18.19 0.42 -0.86
C PHE A 153 18.11 1.96 -0.94
N ASN A 154 19.02 2.58 -1.69
CA ASN A 154 19.17 4.03 -1.76
C ASN A 154 17.93 4.75 -2.33
N ASP A 155 17.41 4.28 -3.47
CA ASP A 155 16.34 4.99 -4.19
C ASP A 155 14.92 4.60 -3.70
N GLY A 156 14.81 4.15 -2.46
CA GLY A 156 13.53 3.91 -1.79
C GLY A 156 12.72 2.76 -2.40
N LEU A 157 11.40 2.93 -2.38
CA LEU A 157 10.46 1.92 -2.88
C LEU A 157 10.65 1.65 -4.38
N ASP A 158 10.94 2.69 -5.17
CA ASP A 158 11.15 2.52 -6.61
C ASP A 158 12.36 1.64 -6.93
N ALA A 159 13.44 1.75 -6.14
CA ALA A 159 14.58 0.85 -6.26
C ALA A 159 14.18 -0.60 -5.98
N LEU A 160 13.33 -0.86 -4.99
CA LEU A 160 12.83 -2.19 -4.69
C LEU A 160 11.96 -2.73 -5.84
N VAL A 161 11.03 -1.92 -6.36
CA VAL A 161 10.16 -2.31 -7.47
C VAL A 161 11.01 -2.63 -8.72
N ARG A 162 11.97 -1.76 -9.09
CA ARG A 162 12.89 -2.00 -10.20
C ARG A 162 13.79 -3.22 -9.97
N HIS A 163 14.27 -3.42 -8.74
CA HIS A 163 15.09 -4.58 -8.38
C HIS A 163 14.34 -5.89 -8.67
N PHE A 164 13.06 -5.95 -8.31
CA PHE A 164 12.18 -7.08 -8.61
C PHE A 164 11.58 -7.04 -10.03
N GLY A 165 12.01 -6.10 -10.88
CA GLY A 165 11.58 -5.97 -12.27
C GLY A 165 10.12 -5.61 -12.47
N GLY A 166 9.50 -4.96 -11.48
CA GLY A 166 8.27 -4.23 -11.71
C GLY A 166 8.53 -2.99 -12.55
N GLU A 167 7.54 -2.61 -13.36
CA GLU A 167 7.53 -1.30 -14.00
C GLU A 167 7.20 -0.25 -12.93
N VAL A 168 8.19 0.57 -12.58
CA VAL A 168 7.88 1.85 -11.94
C VAL A 168 7.36 2.72 -13.07
N ALA A 169 6.13 3.24 -12.95
CA ALA A 169 5.67 4.28 -13.85
C ALA A 169 6.75 5.38 -13.82
N GLU A 170 7.50 5.52 -14.92
CA GLU A 170 8.49 6.58 -15.00
C GLU A 170 7.74 7.89 -14.80
N GLU A 171 8.11 8.68 -13.80
CA GLU A 171 8.00 10.13 -13.93
C GLU A 171 8.89 10.50 -15.11
N ASN A 172 8.30 10.43 -16.30
CA ASN A 172 8.89 10.91 -17.53
C ASN A 172 9.41 12.33 -17.23
N PRO A 173 10.72 12.63 -17.40
CA PRO A 173 11.23 13.96 -17.16
C PRO A 173 10.39 14.92 -18.00
N ALA A 174 9.69 15.83 -17.32
CA ALA A 174 8.72 16.71 -17.93
C ALA A 174 9.27 17.29 -19.25
N PRO A 175 8.63 17.02 -20.40
CA PRO A 175 8.95 17.75 -21.62
C PRO A 175 8.77 19.24 -21.31
N ALA A 176 9.74 20.06 -21.71
CA ALA A 176 9.69 21.51 -21.54
C ALA A 176 8.30 22.04 -21.92
N PRO A 177 7.74 23.00 -21.16
CA PRO A 177 6.32 23.33 -21.22
C PRO A 177 5.94 23.83 -22.61
N GLN A 178 5.29 22.96 -23.39
CA GLN A 178 4.49 23.40 -24.53
C GLN A 178 3.10 23.78 -24.03
N PRO A 179 2.58 24.94 -24.40
CA PRO A 179 1.27 25.38 -23.97
C PRO A 179 0.20 24.60 -24.74
N ALA A 180 -0.48 23.67 -24.07
CA ALA A 180 -1.68 23.02 -24.54
C ALA A 180 -2.79 23.11 -23.48
N SER A 181 -3.79 23.91 -23.82
CA SER A 181 -5.15 24.01 -23.33
C SER A 181 -5.65 22.98 -22.30
N GLY A 182 -5.91 23.47 -21.09
CA GLY A 182 -7.29 23.47 -20.58
C GLY A 182 -7.89 22.17 -20.04
N LYS A 183 -7.17 21.41 -19.21
CA LYS A 183 -7.79 20.53 -18.16
C LYS A 183 -7.09 20.66 -16.80
N ILE A 184 -6.44 21.79 -16.55
CA ILE A 184 -5.72 22.09 -15.30
C ILE A 184 -6.52 23.16 -14.54
N SER A 185 -7.62 22.75 -13.91
CA SER A 185 -8.32 23.63 -12.95
C SER A 185 -9.13 22.88 -11.89
N LEU A 186 -8.98 21.57 -11.78
CA LEU A 186 -9.66 20.78 -10.76
C LEU A 186 -8.79 20.60 -9.53
N GLU A 187 -7.52 20.22 -9.69
CA GLU A 187 -6.55 20.07 -8.59
C GLU A 187 -6.37 21.37 -7.80
N LYS A 188 -6.30 22.51 -8.51
CA LYS A 188 -6.14 23.82 -7.89
C LYS A 188 -7.40 24.27 -7.13
N LYS A 189 -8.61 23.98 -7.65
CA LYS A 189 -9.88 24.33 -7.01
C LYS A 189 -10.24 23.42 -5.83
N VAL A 190 -9.93 22.13 -5.92
CA VAL A 190 -10.16 21.15 -4.83
C VAL A 190 -9.16 21.38 -3.69
N ALA A 191 -7.89 21.68 -4.00
CA ALA A 191 -6.88 22.01 -3.00
C ALA A 191 -7.19 23.31 -2.23
N GLU A 192 -7.78 24.30 -2.89
CA GLU A 192 -8.11 25.59 -2.29
C GLU A 192 -9.35 25.52 -1.38
N LYS A 193 -10.34 24.67 -1.68
CA LYS A 193 -11.59 24.57 -0.91
C LYS A 193 -11.64 23.41 0.09
N ALA A 194 -10.96 22.29 -0.17
CA ALA A 194 -11.04 21.10 0.66
C ALA A 194 -9.79 20.20 0.52
N PRO A 195 -8.67 20.53 1.21
CA PRO A 195 -7.41 19.80 1.07
C PRO A 195 -7.50 18.32 1.49
N ALA A 196 -8.48 17.97 2.33
CA ALA A 196 -8.73 16.58 2.75
C ALA A 196 -9.30 15.68 1.64
N LEU A 197 -9.77 16.24 0.51
CA LEU A 197 -10.32 15.48 -0.62
C LEU A 197 -9.30 15.17 -1.72
N ILE A 198 -8.08 15.70 -1.60
CA ILE A 198 -7.01 15.51 -2.60
C ILE A 198 -6.63 14.04 -2.72
N SER A 199 -6.52 13.34 -1.58
CA SER A 199 -6.23 11.90 -1.56
C SER A 199 -7.34 11.08 -2.22
N LEU A 200 -8.60 11.40 -1.92
CA LEU A 200 -9.77 10.75 -2.53
C LEU A 200 -9.87 11.03 -4.03
N ALA A 201 -9.50 12.23 -4.48
CA ALA A 201 -9.44 12.59 -5.90
C ALA A 201 -8.39 11.77 -6.64
N LYS A 202 -7.21 11.59 -6.04
CA LYS A 202 -6.14 10.76 -6.59
C LYS A 202 -6.54 9.28 -6.65
N THR A 203 -7.23 8.78 -5.62
CA THR A 203 -7.77 7.40 -5.59
C THR A 203 -8.85 7.19 -6.66
N ALA A 204 -9.73 8.18 -6.87
CA ALA A 204 -10.75 8.14 -7.91
C ALA A 204 -10.12 8.10 -9.31
N GLN A 205 -9.11 8.93 -9.56
CA GLN A 205 -8.39 8.96 -10.84
C GLN A 205 -7.75 7.61 -11.19
N ILE A 206 -7.03 6.99 -10.25
CA ILE A 206 -6.40 5.68 -10.44
C ILE A 206 -7.45 4.59 -10.73
N SER A 207 -8.62 4.68 -10.09
CA SER A 207 -9.71 3.73 -10.32
C SER A 207 -10.34 3.89 -11.71
N LEU A 208 -10.44 5.13 -12.20
CA LEU A 208 -10.95 5.45 -13.54
C LEU A 208 -9.97 5.05 -14.64
N GLU A 209 -8.67 5.23 -14.43
CA GLU A 209 -7.61 4.76 -15.34
C GLU A 209 -7.63 3.24 -15.48
N LYS A 210 -7.72 2.50 -14.36
CA LYS A 210 -7.85 1.03 -14.37
C LYS A 210 -9.11 0.55 -15.09
N ALA A 211 -10.21 1.30 -14.95
CA ALA A 211 -11.47 1.00 -15.64
C ALA A 211 -11.50 1.47 -17.11
N LYS A 212 -10.45 2.15 -17.59
CA LYS A 212 -10.40 2.80 -18.92
C LYS A 212 -11.56 3.78 -19.16
N LEU A 213 -11.97 4.49 -18.11
CA LEU A 213 -13.08 5.46 -18.14
C LEU A 213 -12.60 6.92 -18.16
N THR A 214 -11.32 7.16 -18.44
CA THR A 214 -10.69 8.49 -18.40
C THR A 214 -11.16 9.45 -19.49
N ASP A 215 -11.65 8.91 -20.61
CA ASP A 215 -12.18 9.70 -21.73
C ASP A 215 -13.72 9.77 -21.73
N VAL A 216 -14.36 9.25 -20.68
CA VAL A 216 -15.82 9.19 -20.58
C VAL A 216 -16.32 10.47 -19.95
N VAL A 217 -17.29 11.10 -20.62
CA VAL A 217 -18.05 12.24 -20.11
C VAL A 217 -19.40 11.72 -19.62
N ALA A 218 -19.75 12.02 -18.36
CA ALA A 218 -21.00 11.57 -17.76
C ALA A 218 -21.50 12.51 -16.67
N ARG A 219 -22.83 12.68 -16.58
CA ARG A 219 -23.45 13.44 -15.48
C ARG A 219 -23.62 12.55 -14.26
N VAL A 220 -23.08 12.98 -13.12
CA VAL A 220 -23.24 12.29 -11.84
C VAL A 220 -24.35 12.94 -11.03
N ALA A 221 -25.37 12.16 -10.65
CA ALA A 221 -26.45 12.60 -9.77
C ALA A 221 -26.40 11.83 -8.44
N LEU A 222 -26.43 12.57 -7.33
CA LEU A 222 -26.57 12.00 -5.99
C LEU A 222 -28.00 12.23 -5.51
N VAL A 223 -28.75 11.16 -5.29
CA VAL A 223 -30.11 11.22 -4.72
C VAL A 223 -30.04 10.79 -3.26
N LEU A 224 -30.45 11.69 -2.36
CA LEU A 224 -30.47 11.44 -0.92
C LEU A 224 -31.91 11.39 -0.41
N ASP A 225 -32.20 10.45 0.49
CA ASP A 225 -33.51 10.34 1.14
C ASP A 225 -33.71 11.49 2.14
N ALA A 226 -34.88 12.15 2.05
CA ALA A 226 -35.29 13.26 2.90
C ALA A 226 -36.35 12.85 3.95
N SER A 227 -36.75 11.57 4.00
CA SER A 227 -37.81 11.08 4.89
C SER A 227 -37.47 11.12 6.40
N GLY A 228 -36.22 11.42 6.76
CA GLY A 228 -35.71 11.44 8.14
C GLY A 228 -35.30 10.06 8.68
N SER A 229 -35.59 8.98 7.95
CA SER A 229 -35.19 7.60 8.29
C SER A 229 -33.67 7.41 8.39
N MET A 230 -32.92 8.20 7.60
CA MET A 230 -31.46 8.18 7.57
C MET A 230 -30.79 9.10 8.59
N SER A 231 -31.54 9.78 9.47
CA SER A 231 -31.00 10.79 10.41
C SER A 231 -29.83 10.30 11.27
N GLY A 232 -29.83 9.02 11.66
CA GLY A 232 -28.69 8.39 12.34
C GLY A 232 -27.41 8.33 11.48
N GLN A 233 -27.55 8.09 10.18
CA GLN A 233 -26.44 8.02 9.23
C GLN A 233 -25.87 9.40 8.89
N TYR A 234 -26.71 10.44 8.87
CA TYR A 234 -26.26 11.82 8.78
C TYR A 234 -25.45 12.22 10.03
N ARG A 235 -25.95 11.91 11.23
CA ARG A 235 -25.25 12.21 12.50
C ARG A 235 -23.96 11.44 12.66
N ALA A 236 -23.89 10.22 12.16
CA ALA A 236 -22.69 9.38 12.18
C ALA A 236 -21.65 9.77 11.12
N GLY A 237 -21.98 10.69 10.19
CA GLY A 237 -21.06 11.16 9.16
C GLY A 237 -20.93 10.26 7.92
N HIS A 238 -21.62 9.11 7.87
CA HIS A 238 -21.53 8.19 6.72
C HIS A 238 -22.05 8.81 5.41
N VAL A 239 -23.08 9.66 5.48
CA VAL A 239 -23.56 10.38 4.29
C VAL A 239 -22.49 11.36 3.80
N GLN A 240 -21.78 12.03 4.71
CA GLN A 240 -20.69 12.93 4.37
C GLN A 240 -19.52 12.17 3.72
N GLU A 241 -19.23 10.95 4.18
CA GLU A 241 -18.19 10.10 3.58
C GLU A 241 -18.54 9.69 2.15
N VAL A 242 -19.80 9.34 1.89
CA VAL A 242 -20.28 9.01 0.52
C VAL A 242 -20.18 10.23 -0.39
N VAL A 243 -20.61 11.41 0.08
CA VAL A 243 -20.49 12.67 -0.67
C VAL A 243 -19.03 12.98 -1.00
N ASN A 244 -18.14 12.84 -0.01
CA ASN A 244 -16.71 13.11 -0.17
C ASN A 244 -16.02 12.16 -1.17
N ARG A 245 -16.54 10.94 -1.35
CA ARG A 245 -16.04 9.98 -2.34
C ARG A 245 -16.66 10.18 -3.73
N MET A 246 -17.92 10.61 -3.80
CA MET A 246 -18.62 10.90 -5.05
C MET A 246 -18.13 12.18 -5.72
N LEU A 247 -17.81 13.21 -4.94
CA LEU A 247 -17.45 14.52 -5.46
C LEU A 247 -16.21 14.48 -6.39
N PRO A 248 -15.11 13.79 -6.05
CA PRO A 248 -13.95 13.71 -6.93
C PRO A 248 -14.16 12.86 -8.19
N LEU A 249 -15.04 11.85 -8.10
CA LEU A 249 -15.48 11.06 -9.27
C LEU A 249 -16.31 11.94 -10.23
N ALA A 250 -17.28 12.69 -9.69
CA ALA A 250 -18.10 13.59 -10.47
C ALA A 250 -17.27 14.67 -11.20
N LEU A 251 -16.25 15.22 -10.54
CA LEU A 251 -15.32 16.18 -11.14
C LEU A 251 -14.48 15.60 -12.28
N HIS A 252 -14.28 14.27 -12.33
CA HIS A 252 -13.56 13.63 -13.43
C HIS A 252 -14.43 13.37 -14.66
N PHE A 253 -15.74 13.18 -14.46
CA PHE A 253 -16.68 12.90 -15.54
C PHE A 253 -17.33 14.16 -16.14
N ASP A 254 -17.16 15.32 -15.49
CA ASP A 254 -17.80 16.60 -15.85
C ASP A 254 -16.83 17.51 -16.63
N ASP A 255 -17.26 17.95 -17.80
CA ASP A 255 -16.57 18.81 -18.74
C ASP A 255 -16.97 20.30 -18.62
N ASP A 256 -18.00 20.62 -17.84
CA ASP A 256 -18.64 21.94 -17.84
C ASP A 256 -18.26 22.79 -16.62
N ALA A 257 -17.74 22.17 -15.56
CA ALA A 257 -17.50 22.79 -14.25
C ALA A 257 -18.72 23.55 -13.66
N ASP A 258 -19.94 23.28 -14.13
CA ASP A 258 -21.18 23.83 -13.60
C ASP A 258 -21.72 22.89 -12.51
N PHE A 259 -21.06 22.92 -11.35
CA PHE A 259 -21.64 22.40 -10.10
C PHE A 259 -22.73 23.37 -9.61
N GLY A 260 -23.81 23.46 -10.39
CA GLY A 260 -25.04 24.11 -9.94
C GLY A 260 -25.75 23.18 -8.97
N GLU A 261 -25.86 23.58 -7.70
CA GLU A 261 -26.97 23.15 -6.83
C GLU A 261 -28.27 23.50 -7.56
N ARG A 262 -28.73 22.60 -8.43
CA ARG A 262 -30.08 22.63 -8.93
C ARG A 262 -30.90 21.91 -7.89
N ASP A 263 -31.33 22.69 -6.91
CA ASP A 263 -32.44 22.36 -6.03
C ASP A 263 -33.69 22.19 -6.91
N ARG A 264 -33.79 21.02 -7.55
CA ARG A 264 -35.04 20.50 -8.08
C ARG A 264 -35.58 19.59 -7.00
N ALA A 265 -36.36 20.19 -6.12
CA ALA A 265 -37.45 19.50 -5.45
C ALA A 265 -38.20 18.69 -6.53
N PHE A 266 -38.01 17.37 -6.51
CA PHE A 266 -38.94 16.46 -7.15
C PHE A 266 -40.26 16.60 -6.38
N ARG A 267 -41.16 17.41 -6.93
CA ARG A 267 -42.60 17.25 -6.73
C ARG A 267 -43.12 16.27 -7.76
#